data_AF-A0A1W1VWC6-F1
#
_entry.id   AF-A0A1W1VWC6-F1
#
_cell.length_a   1.000
_cell.length_b   1.000
_cell.length_c   1.000
_cell.angle_alpha   90.00
_cell.angle_beta   90.00
_cell.angle_gamma   90.00
#
_symmetry.space_group_name_H-M   'P 1'
#
loop_
_entity.id
_entity.type
_entity.pdbx_description
1 polymer ?
#
loop_
_entity_poly.entity_id
_entity_poly.type
_entity_poly.pdbx_seq_one_letter_code
_entity_poly.pdbx_strand_id
1 'polypeptide(L)'
;MGEDAKYVIVRYETLLKEMWSESAKYLGILSTNLLVERVVWELSQEYPAVQLLKYGPDGISCAQILTSVEKDFNDVEEMFMRFITRYVSILAKLLGHERAEEIRKKIVTVSGGTC
;
A
#
# COMPACT_ATOMS: atom_id res chain seq x y z
N MET A 1 -22.06 7.61 -8.14
CA MET A 1 -21.45 6.53 -7.33
C MET A 1 -20.09 6.07 -7.86
N GLY A 2 -19.78 6.09 -9.17
CA GLY A 2 -18.46 5.66 -9.67
C GLY A 2 -17.33 6.71 -9.68
N GLU A 3 -17.62 7.98 -9.40
CA GLU A 3 -16.64 9.08 -9.42
C GLU A 3 -15.79 9.09 -8.14
N ASP A 4 -16.42 8.81 -6.99
CA ASP A 4 -15.76 8.74 -5.68
C ASP A 4 -14.73 7.59 -5.63
N ALA A 5 -15.09 6.42 -6.17
CA ALA A 5 -14.21 5.24 -6.17
C ALA A 5 -12.95 5.46 -7.01
N LYS A 6 -13.08 6.14 -8.16
CA LYS A 6 -11.92 6.49 -8.99
C LYS A 6 -10.99 7.45 -8.28
N TYR A 7 -11.53 8.47 -7.61
CA TYR A 7 -10.73 9.41 -6.82
C TYR A 7 -9.95 8.69 -5.72
N VAL A 8 -10.61 7.78 -4.99
CA VAL A 8 -9.97 6.96 -3.96
C VAL A 8 -8.86 6.10 -4.52
N ILE A 9 -9.09 5.40 -5.65
CA ILE A 9 -8.06 4.56 -6.27
C ILE A 9 -6.85 5.40 -6.69
N VAL A 10 -7.06 6.56 -7.32
CA VAL A 10 -5.96 7.45 -7.73
C VAL A 10 -5.19 7.94 -6.52
N ARG A 11 -5.89 8.36 -5.46
CA ARG A 11 -5.27 8.80 -4.20
C ARG A 11 -4.38 7.70 -3.59
N TYR A 12 -4.90 6.48 -3.51
CA TYR A 12 -4.13 5.35 -2.96
C TYR A 12 -3.02 4.88 -3.89
N GLU A 13 -3.19 4.93 -5.22
CA GLU A 13 -2.11 4.60 -6.15
C GLU A 13 -0.89 5.52 -5.93
N THR A 14 -1.11 6.82 -5.76
CA THR A 14 -0.04 7.78 -5.44
C THR A 14 0.66 7.39 -4.14
N LEU A 15 -0.09 7.13 -3.07
CA LEU A 15 0.47 6.73 -1.78
C LEU A 15 1.26 5.42 -1.86
N LEU A 16 0.71 4.41 -2.55
CA LEU A 16 1.37 3.12 -2.73
C LEU A 16 2.67 3.24 -3.55
N LYS A 17 2.70 4.12 -4.56
CA LYS A 17 3.93 4.43 -5.32
C LYS A 17 5.00 5.06 -4.43
N GLU A 18 4.62 6.02 -3.58
CA GLU A 18 5.55 6.65 -2.64
C GLU A 18 6.09 5.65 -1.61
N MET A 19 5.21 4.85 -1.00
CA MET A 19 5.61 3.80 -0.05
C MET A 19 6.56 2.78 -0.68
N TRP A 20 6.27 2.36 -1.91
CA TRP A 20 7.13 1.46 -2.67
C TRP A 20 8.48 2.11 -2.98
N SER A 21 8.48 3.36 -3.47
CA SER A 21 9.70 4.08 -3.83
C SER A 21 10.62 4.26 -2.62
N GLU A 22 10.07 4.67 -1.48
CA GLU A 22 10.83 4.81 -0.24
C GLU A 22 11.37 3.45 0.21
N SER A 23 10.55 2.41 0.22
CA SER A 23 11.00 1.07 0.62
C SER A 23 12.07 0.51 -0.30
N ALA A 24 11.98 0.76 -1.61
CA ALA A 24 12.98 0.35 -2.59
C ALA A 24 14.36 0.99 -2.35
N LYS A 25 14.41 2.22 -1.81
CA LYS A 25 15.68 2.87 -1.43
C LYS A 25 16.39 2.15 -0.28
N TYR A 26 15.63 1.57 0.66
CA TYR A 26 16.20 0.91 1.85
C TYR A 26 16.37 -0.60 1.69
N LEU A 27 15.42 -1.28 1.03
CA LEU A 27 15.39 -2.74 0.90
C LEU A 27 15.91 -3.24 -0.45
N GLY A 28 15.98 -2.36 -1.45
CA GLY A 28 16.17 -2.72 -2.86
C GLY A 28 14.86 -3.13 -3.56
N ILE A 29 14.85 -3.03 -4.89
CA ILE A 29 13.67 -3.30 -5.75
C ILE A 29 13.14 -4.72 -5.55
N LEU A 30 14.02 -5.73 -5.57
CA LEU A 30 13.64 -7.13 -5.44
C LEU A 30 12.91 -7.39 -4.11
N SER A 31 13.52 -7.00 -3.00
CA SER A 31 12.95 -7.18 -1.65
C SER A 31 11.64 -6.43 -1.47
N THR A 32 11.52 -5.24 -2.06
CA THR A 32 10.30 -4.44 -2.01
C THR A 32 9.17 -5.10 -2.81
N ASN A 33 9.47 -5.68 -3.97
CA ASN A 33 8.48 -6.43 -4.74
C ASN A 33 8.04 -7.72 -4.02
N LEU A 34 8.94 -8.42 -3.34
CA LEU A 34 8.59 -9.58 -2.51
C LEU A 34 7.70 -9.19 -1.32
N LEU A 35 7.94 -8.02 -0.70
CA LEU A 35 7.07 -7.47 0.33
C LEU A 35 5.66 -7.20 -0.22
N VAL A 36 5.56 -6.56 -1.39
CA VAL A 36 4.26 -6.32 -2.05
C VAL A 36 3.56 -7.63 -2.39
N GLU A 37 4.26 -8.58 -3.00
CA GLU A 37 3.74 -9.91 -3.34
C GLU A 37 3.18 -10.62 -2.10
N ARG A 38 3.90 -10.54 -0.97
CA ARG A 38 3.44 -11.12 0.29
C ARG A 38 2.13 -10.48 0.78
N VAL A 39 2.02 -9.14 0.73
CA VAL A 39 0.81 -8.42 1.12
C VAL A 39 -0.36 -8.78 0.21
N VAL A 40 -0.15 -8.80 -1.11
CA VAL A 40 -1.15 -9.20 -2.11
C VAL A 40 -1.65 -10.61 -1.82
N TRP A 41 -0.75 -11.55 -1.57
CA TRP A 41 -1.10 -12.93 -1.25
C TRP A 41 -1.97 -13.01 0.01
N GLU A 42 -1.57 -12.37 1.11
CA GLU A 42 -2.33 -12.37 2.38
C GLU A 42 -3.73 -11.76 2.22
N LEU A 43 -3.85 -10.66 1.47
CA LEU A 43 -5.13 -9.96 1.32
C LEU A 43 -6.04 -10.55 0.26
N SER A 44 -5.51 -11.29 -0.72
CA SER A 44 -6.32 -11.82 -1.82
C SER A 44 -7.44 -12.76 -1.38
N GLN A 45 -7.33 -13.35 -0.19
CA GLN A 45 -8.36 -14.21 0.39
C GLN A 45 -9.59 -13.42 0.87
N GLU A 46 -9.39 -12.18 1.30
CA GLU A 46 -10.44 -11.30 1.82
C GLU A 46 -10.88 -10.29 0.74
N TYR A 47 -9.95 -9.81 -0.09
CA TYR A 47 -10.14 -8.79 -1.10
C TYR A 47 -9.56 -9.24 -2.45
N PRO A 48 -10.30 -10.01 -3.27
CA PRO A 48 -9.77 -10.54 -4.53
C PRO A 48 -9.27 -9.46 -5.52
N ALA A 49 -9.81 -8.23 -5.43
CA ALA A 49 -9.40 -7.13 -6.30
C ALA A 49 -7.93 -6.70 -6.10
N VAL A 50 -7.31 -7.03 -4.96
CA VAL A 50 -5.89 -6.75 -4.72
C VAL A 50 -4.96 -7.47 -5.70
N GLN A 51 -5.42 -8.59 -6.28
CA GLN A 51 -4.68 -9.33 -7.31
C GLN A 51 -4.55 -8.57 -8.63
N LEU A 52 -5.35 -7.52 -8.83
CA LEU A 52 -5.30 -6.66 -10.01
C LEU A 52 -4.24 -5.54 -9.87
N LEU A 53 -3.58 -5.42 -8.72
CA LEU A 53 -2.43 -4.53 -8.58
C LEU A 53 -1.31 -5.02 -9.49
N LYS A 54 -0.77 -4.10 -10.29
CA LYS A 54 0.51 -4.34 -10.96
C LYS A 54 1.62 -3.79 -10.10
N TYR A 55 2.71 -4.53 -10.01
CA TYR A 55 3.91 -4.09 -9.32
C TYR A 55 5.16 -4.63 -10.02
N GLY A 56 6.24 -3.87 -9.99
CA GLY A 56 7.47 -4.19 -10.71
C GLY A 56 8.56 -3.15 -10.49
N PRO A 57 9.57 -3.07 -11.37
CA PRO A 57 10.66 -2.09 -11.26
C PRO A 57 10.19 -0.63 -11.23
N ASP A 58 9.03 -0.34 -11.80
CA ASP A 58 8.44 1.01 -11.89
C ASP A 58 7.46 1.32 -10.74
N GLY A 59 7.41 0.48 -9.71
CA GLY A 59 6.52 0.63 -8.57
C GLY A 59 5.16 -0.04 -8.75
N ILE A 60 4.16 0.46 -8.02
CA ILE A 60 2.80 -0.09 -7.95
C ILE A 60 1.85 0.68 -8.87
N SER A 61 0.93 0.00 -9.54
CA SER A 61 -0.15 0.62 -10.31
C SER A 61 -1.50 -0.04 -10.06
N CYS A 62 -2.53 0.80 -9.97
CA CYS A 62 -3.93 0.39 -9.78
C CYS A 62 -4.75 0.43 -11.07
N ALA A 63 -4.10 0.57 -12.24
CA ALA A 63 -4.78 0.76 -13.52
C ALA A 63 -5.85 -0.33 -13.82
N GLN A 64 -5.57 -1.59 -13.49
CA GLN A 64 -6.54 -2.68 -13.72
C GLN A 64 -7.69 -2.68 -12.70
N ILE A 65 -7.46 -2.18 -11.49
CA ILE A 65 -8.54 -1.95 -10.51
C ILE A 65 -9.46 -0.85 -11.04
N LEU A 66 -8.90 0.28 -11.49
CA LEU A 66 -9.64 1.40 -12.09
C LEU A 66 -10.57 0.97 -13.24
N THR A 67 -10.16 0.01 -14.06
CA THR A 67 -10.95 -0.49 -15.20
C THR A 67 -11.97 -1.58 -14.82
N SER A 68 -11.89 -2.14 -13.61
CA SER A 68 -12.72 -3.27 -13.16
C SER A 68 -13.73 -2.91 -12.06
N VAL A 69 -13.80 -1.63 -11.66
CA VAL A 69 -14.69 -1.18 -10.58
C VAL A 69 -16.15 -1.15 -11.06
N GLU A 70 -16.80 -2.30 -10.92
CA GLU A 70 -18.25 -2.42 -10.71
C GLU A 70 -18.60 -2.53 -9.21
N LYS A 71 -17.60 -2.47 -8.32
CA LYS A 71 -17.73 -2.73 -6.88
C LYS A 71 -18.10 -1.49 -6.06
N ASP A 72 -18.69 -1.74 -4.89
CA ASP A 72 -19.05 -0.72 -3.90
C ASP A 72 -17.79 0.04 -3.43
N PHE A 73 -17.94 1.35 -3.29
CA PHE A 73 -16.89 2.30 -2.94
C PHE A 73 -16.21 1.97 -1.61
N ASN A 74 -17.01 1.59 -0.60
CA ASN A 74 -16.52 1.34 0.76
C ASN A 74 -15.56 0.14 0.82
N ASP A 75 -15.77 -0.86 -0.03
CA ASP A 75 -14.92 -2.07 -0.08
C ASP A 75 -13.52 -1.76 -0.66
N VAL A 76 -13.43 -0.79 -1.55
CA VAL A 76 -12.17 -0.40 -2.21
C VAL A 76 -11.28 0.38 -1.24
N GLU A 77 -11.85 1.34 -0.51
CA GLU A 77 -11.11 2.10 0.49
C GLU A 77 -10.63 1.19 1.64
N GLU A 78 -11.48 0.30 2.16
CA GLU A 78 -11.07 -0.66 3.19
C GLU A 78 -9.94 -1.56 2.69
N MET A 79 -10.05 -2.11 1.48
CA MET A 79 -8.99 -2.93 0.88
C MET A 79 -7.63 -2.21 0.88
N PHE A 80 -7.57 -0.95 0.48
CA PHE A 80 -6.32 -0.19 0.47
C PHE A 80 -5.79 0.07 1.87
N MET A 81 -6.66 0.39 2.83
CA MET A 81 -6.27 0.56 4.23
C MET A 81 -5.70 -0.74 4.82
N ARG A 82 -6.29 -1.88 4.50
CA ARG A 82 -5.78 -3.21 4.87
C ARG A 82 -4.43 -3.49 4.22
N PHE A 83 -4.26 -3.13 2.95
CA PHE A 83 -2.98 -3.23 2.23
C PHE A 83 -1.87 -2.47 2.96
N ILE A 84 -2.08 -1.19 3.24
CA ILE A 84 -1.10 -0.34 3.91
C ILE A 84 -0.76 -0.89 5.29
N THR A 85 -1.78 -1.31 6.05
CA THR A 85 -1.59 -1.88 7.40
C THR A 85 -0.72 -3.13 7.37
N ARG A 86 -0.98 -4.06 6.44
CA ARG A 86 -0.20 -5.30 6.27
C ARG A 86 1.21 -5.00 5.79
N TYR A 87 1.35 -4.10 4.82
CA TYR A 87 2.64 -3.65 4.30
C TYR A 87 3.54 -3.12 5.43
N VAL A 88 3.04 -2.15 6.20
CA VAL A 88 3.78 -1.56 7.32
C VAL A 88 4.08 -2.59 8.41
N SER A 89 3.14 -3.50 8.69
CA SER A 89 3.35 -4.55 9.70
C SER A 89 4.46 -5.52 9.32
N ILE A 90 4.55 -5.92 8.05
CA ILE A 90 5.62 -6.80 7.58
C ILE A 90 6.94 -6.02 7.52
N LEU A 91 6.91 -4.79 7.00
CA LEU A 91 8.09 -3.92 6.97
C LEU A 91 8.67 -3.72 8.38
N ALA A 92 7.81 -3.52 9.38
CA ALA A 92 8.23 -3.37 10.77
C ALA A 92 8.91 -4.62 11.33
N LYS A 93 8.42 -5.81 10.94
CA LYS A 93 9.06 -7.08 11.30
C LYS A 93 10.41 -7.27 10.59
N LEU A 94 10.53 -6.87 9.32
CA LEU A 94 11.76 -6.97 8.54
C LEU A 94 12.86 -6.02 9.03
N LEU A 95 12.50 -4.80 9.42
CA LEU A 95 13.45 -3.79 9.89
C LEU A 95 13.84 -3.95 11.37
N GLY A 96 13.12 -4.80 12.11
CA GLY A 96 13.14 -4.83 13.57
C GLY A 96 12.29 -3.70 14.18
N HIS A 97 11.60 -4.01 15.28
CA HIS A 97 10.61 -3.13 15.92
C HIS A 97 11.16 -1.72 16.23
N GLU A 98 12.44 -1.60 16.61
CA GLU A 98 13.07 -0.30 16.89
C GLU A 98 13.13 0.62 15.67
N ARG A 99 13.59 0.13 14.51
CA ARG A 99 13.67 0.96 13.30
C ARG A 99 12.30 1.32 12.74
N ALA A 100 11.31 0.43 12.91
CA ALA A 100 9.94 0.68 12.50
C ALA A 100 9.28 1.81 13.32
N GLU A 101 9.51 1.82 14.64
CA GLU A 101 9.05 2.89 15.52
C GLU A 101 9.76 4.22 15.25
N GLU A 102 11.04 4.20 14.87
CA GLU A 102 11.74 5.43 14.43
C GLU A 102 11.13 6.02 13.15
N ILE A 103 10.77 5.18 12.18
CA ILE A 103 10.10 5.62 10.95
C ILE A 103 8.69 6.13 11.28
N ARG A 104 7.93 5.42 12.12
CA ARG A 104 6.59 5.85 12.58
C ARG A 104 6.64 7.21 13.26
N LYS A 105 7.59 7.42 14.19
CA LYS A 105 7.81 8.70 14.86
C LYS A 105 8.14 9.80 13.86
N LYS A 106 9.04 9.56 12.90
CA LYS A 106 9.38 10.56 11.87
C LYS A 106 8.19 10.95 10.99
N ILE A 107 7.34 10.00 10.60
CA ILE A 107 6.12 10.28 9.83
C ILE A 107 5.15 11.13 10.65
N VAL A 108 4.92 10.81 11.93
CA VAL A 108 4.04 11.60 12.81
C VAL A 108 4.59 13.02 13.06
N THR A 109 5.91 13.16 13.18
CA THR A 109 6.54 14.48 13.43
C THR A 109 6.47 15.39 12.20
N VAL A 110 6.51 14.83 10.99
CA VAL A 110 6.39 15.59 9.73
C VAL A 110 4.93 16.02 9.47
N SER A 111 3.95 15.31 10.02
CA SER A 111 2.52 15.64 9.88
C SER A 111 1.96 16.60 10.94
N GLY A 112 2.78 17.18 11.82
CA GLY A 112 2.37 18.27 12.72
C GLY A 112 1.33 17.89 13.80
N GLY A 113 1.24 16.62 14.18
CA GLY A 113 0.36 16.18 15.27
C GLY A 113 1.10 16.18 16.61
N THR A 114 1.02 17.26 17.38
CA THR A 114 1.29 17.24 18.82
C THR A 114 0.28 16.33 19.52
N CYS A 115 0.79 15.58 20.52
CA CYS A 115 0.06 14.67 21.40
C CYS A 115 -1.30 15.19 21.90
#